data_AF-A0A0F3GM32-F1
#
_entry.id   AF-A0A0F3GM32-F1
#
_cell.length_a   1.000
_cell.length_b   1.000
_cell.length_c   1.000
_cell.angle_alpha   90.00
_cell.angle_beta   90.00
_cell.angle_gamma   90.00
#
_symmetry.space_group_name_H-M   'P 1'
#
loop_
_entity.id
_entity.type
_entity.pdbx_description
1 polymer ?
#
loop_
_entity_poly.entity_id
_entity_poly.type
_entity_poly.pdbx_seq_one_letter_code
_entity_poly.pdbx_strand_id
1 'polypeptide(L)' 'MARDLNNLGSAWREAGYTDKGLDYFTRALAIFSDLYGPDHPGTKTVRENLDYCRLWSPR' A
#
# COMPACT_ATOMS: atom_id res chain seq x y z
N MET A 1 -9.56 -8.48 -3.05
CA MET A 1 -8.38 -8.19 -3.89
C MET A 1 -7.58 -6.99 -3.39
N ALA A 2 -8.03 -5.73 -3.58
CA ALA A 2 -7.21 -4.55 -3.21
C ALA A 2 -7.01 -4.38 -1.68
N ARG A 3 -8.07 -4.58 -0.91
CA ARG A 3 -8.02 -4.54 0.56
C ARG A 3 -7.09 -5.61 1.14
N ASP A 4 -7.09 -6.80 0.55
CA ASP A 4 -6.24 -7.91 1.00
C ASP A 4 -4.77 -7.64 0.67
N LEU A 5 -4.49 -7.04 -0.50
CA LEU A 5 -3.15 -6.56 -0.85
C LEU A 5 -2.67 -5.46 0.09
N ASN A 6 -3.52 -4.51 0.46
CA ASN A 6 -3.18 -3.50 1.48
C ASN A 6 -2.82 -4.16 2.83
N ASN A 7 -3.61 -5.14 3.26
CA ASN A 7 -3.34 -5.84 4.52
C ASN A 7 -2.04 -6.65 4.47
N LEU A 8 -1.73 -7.30 3.33
CA LEU A 8 -0.45 -7.96 3.12
C LEU A 8 0.71 -6.97 3.15
N GLY A 9 0.56 -5.80 2.52
CA GLY A 9 1.56 -4.74 2.57
C GLY A 9 1.88 -4.32 4.00
N SER A 10 0.86 -4.13 4.83
CA SER A 10 1.03 -3.79 6.24
C SER A 10 1.72 -4.90 7.03
N ALA A 11 1.31 -6.15 6.83
CA ALA A 11 1.92 -7.29 7.50
C ALA A 11 3.41 -7.45 7.14
N TRP A 12 3.78 -7.29 5.87
CA TRP A 12 5.18 -7.34 5.46
C TRP A 12 6.01 -6.17 5.98
N ARG A 13 5.45 -4.96 6.01
CA ARG A 13 6.06 -3.80 6.64
C ARG A 13 6.33 -4.05 8.12
N GLU A 14 5.34 -4.56 8.86
CA GLU A 14 5.47 -4.87 10.29
C GLU A 14 6.49 -5.99 10.56
N ALA A 15 6.64 -6.92 9.62
CA ALA A 15 7.69 -7.94 9.65
C ALA A 15 9.09 -7.40 9.27
N GLY A 16 9.24 -6.10 9.02
CA GLY A 16 10.52 -5.46 8.66
C GLY A 16 10.90 -5.59 7.18
N TYR A 17 10.07 -6.23 6.35
CA TYR A 17 10.29 -6.38 4.92
C TYR A 17 9.60 -5.24 4.16
N THR A 18 10.11 -4.02 4.34
CA THR A 18 9.52 -2.80 3.78
C THR A 18 9.38 -2.85 2.26
N ASP A 19 10.33 -3.47 1.55
CA ASP A 19 10.28 -3.61 0.07
C ASP A 19 9.13 -4.50 -0.41
N LYS A 20 8.84 -5.59 0.32
CA LYS A 20 7.65 -6.40 0.04
C LYS A 20 6.39 -5.59 0.32
N GLY A 21 6.38 -4.84 1.41
CA GLY A 21 5.30 -3.89 1.72
C GLY A 21 5.02 -2.93 0.56
N LEU A 22 6.07 -2.33 -0.02
CA LEU A 22 5.98 -1.41 -1.16
C LEU A 22 5.32 -2.04 -2.39
N ASP A 23 5.68 -3.28 -2.77
CA ASP A 23 5.06 -3.97 -3.91
C ASP A 23 3.55 -4.15 -3.71
N TYR A 24 3.16 -4.66 -2.53
CA TYR A 24 1.76 -4.91 -2.22
C TYR A 24 0.93 -3.62 -2.17
N PHE A 25 1.45 -2.56 -1.54
CA PHE A 25 0.77 -1.27 -1.50
C PHE A 25 0.64 -0.64 -2.89
N THR A 26 1.66 -0.77 -3.74
CA THR A 26 1.62 -0.25 -5.12
C THR A 26 0.52 -0.94 -5.94
N ARG A 27 0.43 -2.27 -5.83
CA ARG A 27 -0.62 -3.06 -6.51
C ARG A 27 -2.01 -2.75 -5.96
N ALA A 28 -2.14 -2.61 -4.64
CA ALA A 28 -3.40 -2.20 -4.01
C ALA A 28 -3.83 -0.81 -4.48
N LEU A 29 -2.90 0.13 -4.59
CA LEU A 29 -3.17 1.51 -4.99
C LEU A 29 -3.67 1.59 -6.44
N ALA A 30 -3.06 0.82 -7.34
CA ALA A 30 -3.50 0.74 -8.73
C ALA A 30 -4.96 0.27 -8.84
N ILE A 31 -5.32 -0.81 -8.13
CA ILE A 31 -6.69 -1.34 -8.17
C ILE A 31 -7.70 -0.38 -7.53
N PHE A 32 -7.37 0.20 -6.36
CA PHE A 32 -8.26 1.16 -5.70
C PHE A 32 -8.46 2.43 -6.53
N SER A 33 -7.41 2.93 -7.17
CA SER A 33 -7.48 4.12 -8.03
C SER A 33 -8.31 3.86 -9.29
N ASP A 34 -8.18 2.69 -9.91
CA ASP A 34 -8.93 2.32 -11.12
C ASP A 34 -10.43 2.11 -10.82
N LEU A 35 -10.76 1.42 -9.72
CA LEU A 35 -12.14 1.09 -9.38
C LEU A 35 -12.92 2.24 -8.75
N TYR A 36 -12.28 3.04 -7.89
CA TYR A 36 -12.98 4.00 -7.04
C TYR A 36 -12.46 5.44 -7.18
N GLY A 37 -11.40 5.64 -7.95
CA GLY A 37 -10.76 6.94 -8.11
C GLY A 37 -9.83 7.33 -6.96
N PRO A 38 -9.08 8.42 -7.14
CA PRO A 38 -8.06 8.88 -6.20
C PRO A 38 -8.63 9.44 -4.88
N ASP A 39 -9.89 9.87 -4.87
CA ASP A 39 -10.50 10.50 -3.69
C ASP A 39 -11.22 9.55 -2.75
N HIS A 40 -11.43 8.30 -3.17
CA HIS A 40 -12.06 7.28 -2.35
C HIS A 40 -11.24 7.02 -1.08
N PRO A 41 -11.89 6.84 0.10
CA PRO A 41 -11.20 6.62 1.37
C PRO A 41 -10.19 5.46 1.32
N GLY A 42 -10.55 4.34 0.67
CA GLY A 42 -9.63 3.21 0.51
C GLY A 42 -8.37 3.56 -0.28
N THR A 43 -8.50 4.36 -1.34
CA THR A 43 -7.36 4.81 -2.16
C THR A 43 -6.44 5.73 -1.36
N LYS A 44 -7.01 6.61 -0.52
CA LYS A 44 -6.26 7.47 0.40
C LYS A 44 -5.49 6.66 1.44
N THR A 45 -6.13 5.70 2.09
CA THR A 45 -5.48 4.81 3.08
C THR A 45 -4.31 4.04 2.47
N VAL A 46 -4.46 3.45 1.28
CA VAL A 46 -3.36 2.70 0.64
C VAL A 46 -2.19 3.61 0.29
N ARG A 47 -2.47 4.83 -0.19
CA ARG A 47 -1.43 5.82 -0.50
C ARG A 47 -0.66 6.25 0.75
N GLU A 48 -1.35 6.51 1.86
CA GLU A 48 -0.70 6.82 3.14
C GLU A 48 0.23 5.68 3.60
N ASN A 49 -0.23 4.44 3.48
CA ASN A 49 0.57 3.26 3.81
C ASN A 49 1.80 3.10 2.89
N LEU A 50 1.62 3.35 1.60
CA LEU A 50 2.71 3.33 0.61
C LEU A 50 3.76 4.39 0.93
N ASP A 51 3.34 5.62 1.21
CA ASP A 51 4.24 6.73 1.51
C ASP A 51 4.97 6.50 2.84
N TYR A 52 4.30 5.93 3.84
CA TYR A 52 4.96 5.48 5.07
C TYR A 52 6.05 4.44 4.77
N CYS A 53 5.75 3.40 3.98
CA CYS A 53 6.77 2.42 3.61
C CYS A 53 7.95 3.04 2.86
N ARG A 54 7.71 4.03 1.99
CA ARG A 54 8.79 4.72 1.25
C ARG A 54 9.73 5.49 2.16
N LEU A 55 9.20 6.10 3.22
CA LEU A 55 10.01 6.84 4.19
C LEU A 55 10.92 5.92 5.02
N TRP A 56 10.50 4.67 5.23
CA TRP A 56 11.20 3.69 6.06
C TRP A 56 12.00 2.64 5.27
N SER A 57 12.04 2.70 3.93
CA SER A 57 12.98 1.92 3.12
C SER A 57 14.16 2.81 2.70
N PRO A 58 15.34 2.71 3.33
CA PRO A 58 16.53 3.37 2.85
C PRO A 58 16.91 2.76 1.49
N ARG A 59 17.03 3.60 0.45
CA ARG A 59 17.51 3.19 -0.88
C ARG A 59 18.89 2.55 -0.82
#